data_AF-A0AAU9UG78-F1
#
_entry.id   AF-A0AAU9UG78-F1
#
_cell.length_a   1.000
_cell.length_b   1.000
_cell.length_c   1.000
_cell.angle_alpha   90.00
_cell.angle_beta   90.00
_cell.angle_gamma   90.00
#
_symmetry.space_group_name_H-M   'P 1'
#
loop_
_entity.id
_entity.type
_entity.pdbx_description
1 polymer ?
#
loop_
_entity_poly.entity_id
_entity_poly.type
_entity_poly.pdbx_seq_one_letter_code
_entity_poly.pdbx_strand_id
1 'polypeptide(L)'
;MIWQPLNLTDICPANSSLTACSAFGHVYLNLLVQLFGGSLDERIQKYYQYEEPENDNNKYDFIVVGAGAAGCVIANRLTENPDWKVLLLEAGSEEPDITMVPALSTALLGSNIDWGFTTEPNGHSCLARGGRCSWASGKTMDGSSSINSMSFIRGNKDDYDRWAALGNEGWSYEEVLPFFKKSENNLNIEALDSRYHGVTGEQYVSLYPYIDEPSLMVTKAFIEKGLPLTDQNGAQQIGAAQTQAFSVSGKRVSTNTAFIQPIRYKRKNLTVKVNSEALKILIDENRRAYGVIYTQNGTKFTAYASKEVIVSAGTMNSPKLLMLSGIGPRDHLEKNNIFVIQDLAVGENLHEHVSFGGVIIALSNETATAVSENEILESVQDYADMKVKRGPMSGNGPVSTIAFIRTDPSLNAPDIQYHFGHVHKWRELLDETLTAQDTTIFPTAFYDALLARTMNLVPISRGKLLLNESNPYGPPLLYPNYLGDERDLIPLLKGMKFLLSLEDTEAFRSNGAYFVREPLQACKDYEWGTDEYYVCLAKQYTATTYHQGGTCKMGPKWDEKAVLDNELRVYGICGLRVIDASMMPVVVRGNTNAPTMMIGERGVNFVIKYWQNNNVAYCPNK
;
A
#
# COMPACT_ATOMS: atom_id res chain seq x y z
N MET A 1 -9.04 -2.84 -21.65
CA MET A 1 -9.62 -3.68 -20.58
C MET A 1 -10.54 -2.78 -19.75
N ILE A 2 -11.65 -3.30 -19.23
CA ILE A 2 -12.62 -2.55 -18.41
C ILE A 2 -12.44 -2.97 -16.95
N TRP A 3 -12.43 -2.02 -16.01
CA TRP A 3 -12.45 -2.27 -14.57
C TRP A 3 -13.71 -3.03 -14.17
N GLN A 4 -13.55 -4.05 -13.35
CA GLN A 4 -14.63 -4.89 -12.84
C GLN A 4 -14.62 -4.83 -11.32
N PRO A 5 -15.68 -4.28 -10.68
CA PRO A 5 -15.76 -4.22 -9.22
C PRO A 5 -15.81 -5.61 -8.60
N LEU A 6 -15.72 -5.66 -7.26
CA LEU A 6 -16.03 -6.85 -6.50
C LEU A 6 -17.42 -7.39 -6.87
N ASN A 7 -17.56 -8.71 -6.96
CA ASN A 7 -18.83 -9.34 -7.29
C ASN A 7 -19.70 -9.45 -6.04
N LEU A 8 -20.66 -8.53 -5.90
CA LEU A 8 -21.61 -8.52 -4.78
C LEU A 8 -22.38 -9.85 -4.66
N THR A 9 -22.64 -10.56 -5.75
CA THR A 9 -23.37 -11.84 -5.72
C THR A 9 -22.62 -12.93 -4.95
N ASP A 10 -21.28 -12.87 -4.92
CA ASP A 10 -20.45 -13.87 -4.25
C ASP A 10 -20.33 -13.58 -2.74
N ILE A 11 -20.59 -12.34 -2.32
CA ILE A 11 -20.35 -11.84 -0.96
C ILE A 11 -21.66 -11.65 -0.21
N CYS A 12 -22.69 -11.12 -0.86
CA CYS A 12 -23.96 -10.75 -0.25
C CYS A 12 -24.86 -11.99 -0.04
N PRO A 13 -25.22 -12.30 1.22
CA PRO A 13 -26.23 -13.32 1.49
C PRO A 13 -27.59 -12.96 0.88
N ALA A 14 -28.37 -13.95 0.48
CA ALA A 14 -29.68 -13.75 -0.18
C ALA A 14 -30.69 -12.92 0.65
N ASN A 15 -30.57 -12.93 1.98
CA ASN A 15 -31.43 -12.18 2.90
C ASN A 15 -30.70 -11.01 3.58
N SER A 16 -29.59 -10.54 2.99
CA SER A 16 -28.85 -9.41 3.56
C SER A 16 -29.69 -8.13 3.55
N SER A 17 -29.57 -7.36 4.62
CA SER A 17 -30.22 -6.08 4.81
C SER A 17 -29.34 -4.90 4.41
N LEU A 18 -28.08 -5.17 4.05
CA LEU A 18 -27.07 -4.17 3.71
C LEU A 18 -27.46 -3.36 2.47
N THR A 19 -27.29 -2.04 2.53
CA THR A 19 -27.56 -1.16 1.39
C THR A 19 -26.71 -1.56 0.17
N ALA A 20 -25.46 -1.97 0.40
CA ALA A 20 -24.56 -2.44 -0.66
C ALA A 20 -25.03 -3.74 -1.34
N CYS A 21 -25.79 -4.58 -0.63
CA CYS A 21 -26.35 -5.82 -1.15
C CYS A 21 -27.74 -5.66 -1.77
N SER A 22 -28.29 -4.44 -1.79
CA SER A 22 -29.58 -4.13 -2.41
C SER A 22 -29.47 -3.88 -3.91
N ALA A 23 -30.63 -3.70 -4.57
CA ALA A 23 -30.68 -3.26 -5.97
C ALA A 23 -29.89 -1.96 -6.21
N PHE A 24 -29.87 -1.05 -5.23
CA PHE A 24 -29.11 0.20 -5.34
C PHE A 24 -27.61 -0.06 -5.43
N GLY A 25 -27.05 -0.95 -4.61
CA GLY A 25 -25.61 -1.29 -4.66
C GLY A 25 -25.18 -1.81 -6.03
N HIS A 26 -25.99 -2.67 -6.66
CA HIS A 26 -25.74 -3.14 -8.03
C HIS A 26 -25.85 -2.03 -9.07
N VAL A 27 -26.86 -1.15 -8.98
CA VAL A 27 -27.00 0.01 -9.88
C VAL A 27 -25.80 0.95 -9.74
N TYR A 28 -25.38 1.22 -8.52
CA TYR A 28 -24.25 2.07 -8.20
C TYR A 28 -22.94 1.54 -8.81
N LEU A 29 -22.62 0.26 -8.62
CA LEU A 29 -21.42 -0.33 -9.21
C LEU A 29 -21.45 -0.32 -10.75
N ASN A 30 -22.62 -0.56 -11.36
CA ASN A 30 -22.77 -0.45 -12.80
C ASN A 30 -22.54 0.98 -13.31
N LEU A 31 -23.02 1.99 -12.58
CA LEU A 31 -22.73 3.40 -12.89
C LEU A 31 -21.22 3.68 -12.85
N LEU A 32 -20.51 3.20 -11.82
CA LEU A 32 -19.05 3.36 -11.73
C LEU A 32 -18.32 2.73 -12.93
N VAL A 33 -18.72 1.52 -13.34
CA VAL A 33 -18.15 0.86 -14.52
C VAL A 33 -18.41 1.67 -15.79
N GLN A 34 -19.61 2.24 -15.96
CA GLN A 34 -19.96 3.04 -17.13
C GLN A 34 -19.16 4.35 -17.20
N LEU A 35 -19.00 5.03 -16.06
CA LEU A 35 -18.33 6.34 -16.01
C LEU A 35 -16.81 6.24 -15.99
N PHE A 36 -16.27 5.23 -15.30
CA PHE A 36 -14.85 5.18 -14.95
C PHE A 36 -14.17 3.84 -15.26
N GLY A 37 -14.88 2.91 -15.91
CA GLY A 37 -14.36 1.57 -16.16
C GLY A 37 -13.20 1.52 -17.15
N GLY A 38 -13.02 2.55 -17.97
CA GLY A 38 -11.94 2.65 -18.95
C GLY A 38 -10.69 3.39 -18.44
N SER A 39 -9.84 3.77 -19.38
CA SER A 39 -8.77 4.76 -19.19
C SER A 39 -8.96 5.86 -20.24
N LEU A 40 -9.10 7.10 -19.82
CA LEU A 40 -9.25 8.29 -20.67
C LEU A 40 -7.93 8.74 -21.30
N ASP A 41 -6.79 8.10 -21.02
CA ASP A 41 -5.56 8.37 -21.77
C ASP A 41 -5.72 7.95 -23.24
N GLU A 42 -6.11 8.91 -24.08
CA GLU A 42 -6.30 8.74 -25.53
C GLU A 42 -5.04 8.18 -26.23
N ARG A 43 -3.85 8.38 -25.65
CA ARG A 43 -2.58 7.88 -26.21
C ARG A 43 -2.48 6.36 -26.04
N ILE A 44 -3.04 5.84 -24.95
CA ILE A 44 -3.15 4.40 -24.69
C ILE A 44 -4.20 3.79 -25.62
N GLN A 45 -5.35 4.46 -25.79
CA GLN A 45 -6.41 4.01 -26.70
C GLN A 45 -5.94 3.93 -28.16
N LYS A 46 -5.09 4.86 -28.62
CA LYS A 46 -4.44 4.82 -29.95
C LYS A 46 -3.33 3.77 -30.05
N TYR A 47 -2.58 3.54 -28.97
CA TYR A 47 -1.48 2.57 -28.96
C TYR A 47 -1.97 1.12 -29.05
N TYR A 48 -3.13 0.77 -28.47
CA TYR A 48 -3.75 -0.55 -28.65
C TYR A 48 -4.24 -0.83 -30.09
N GLN A 49 -4.26 0.17 -30.98
CA GLN A 49 -4.57 0.01 -32.40
C GLN A 49 -3.32 -0.19 -33.27
N TYR A 50 -2.12 0.01 -32.72
CA TYR A 50 -0.85 -0.23 -33.39
C TYR A 50 -0.25 -1.52 -32.82
N GLU A 51 -0.15 -2.56 -33.64
CA GLU A 51 0.75 -3.67 -33.33
C GLU A 51 2.16 -3.08 -33.16
N GLU A 52 2.78 -3.26 -31.99
CA GLU A 52 4.20 -2.97 -31.84
C GLU A 52 4.91 -3.75 -32.96
N PRO A 53 5.73 -3.09 -33.80
CA PRO A 53 6.53 -3.81 -34.76
C PRO A 53 7.34 -4.86 -33.99
N GLU A 54 7.22 -6.13 -34.39
CA GLU A 54 8.13 -7.20 -33.97
C GLU A 54 9.55 -6.82 -34.42
N ASN A 55 10.27 -6.04 -33.63
CA ASN A 55 11.72 -5.94 -33.75
C ASN A 55 12.37 -5.25 -32.55
N ASP A 56 13.10 -6.04 -31.75
CA ASP A 56 14.57 -5.95 -31.59
C ASP A 56 15.04 -7.01 -30.56
N ASN A 57 15.14 -8.29 -30.95
CA ASN A 57 15.72 -9.42 -30.17
C ASN A 57 15.29 -9.63 -28.68
N ASN A 58 14.27 -8.93 -28.17
CA ASN A 58 13.91 -8.86 -26.74
C ASN A 58 15.12 -8.56 -25.82
N LYS A 59 16.06 -7.71 -26.26
CA LYS A 59 17.29 -7.36 -25.52
C LYS A 59 17.21 -5.96 -24.94
N TYR A 60 17.43 -5.84 -23.65
CA TYR A 60 17.43 -4.61 -22.89
C TYR A 60 18.71 -4.51 -22.06
N ASP A 61 19.04 -3.32 -21.58
CA ASP A 61 20.09 -3.17 -20.57
C ASP A 61 19.54 -3.53 -19.20
N PHE A 62 18.35 -3.02 -18.89
CA PHE A 62 17.67 -3.28 -17.63
C PHE A 62 16.27 -3.84 -17.87
N ILE A 63 15.89 -4.82 -17.05
CA ILE A 63 14.52 -5.29 -16.94
C ILE A 63 14.03 -4.97 -15.53
N VAL A 64 13.01 -4.14 -15.41
CA VAL A 64 12.31 -3.81 -14.16
C VAL A 64 11.03 -4.64 -14.10
N VAL A 65 10.89 -5.47 -13.06
CA VAL A 65 9.75 -6.37 -12.88
C VAL A 65 8.81 -5.80 -11.82
N GLY A 66 7.62 -5.37 -12.24
CA GLY A 66 6.61 -4.71 -11.42
C GLY A 66 6.62 -3.20 -11.63
N ALA A 67 5.50 -2.64 -12.09
CA ALA A 67 5.30 -1.20 -12.27
C ALA A 67 4.56 -0.58 -11.07
N GLY A 68 4.93 -1.00 -9.86
CA GLY A 68 4.45 -0.40 -8.61
C GLY A 68 5.19 0.90 -8.25
N ALA A 69 4.96 1.38 -7.03
CA ALA A 69 5.53 2.63 -6.51
C ALA A 69 7.04 2.78 -6.70
N ALA A 70 7.83 1.72 -6.45
CA ALA A 70 9.28 1.75 -6.68
C ALA A 70 9.64 1.55 -8.18
N GLY A 71 8.98 0.61 -8.85
CA GLY A 71 9.27 0.23 -10.24
C GLY A 71 9.10 1.38 -11.23
N CYS A 72 8.04 2.18 -11.06
CA CYS A 72 7.81 3.38 -11.87
C CYS A 72 8.93 4.41 -11.73
N VAL A 73 9.38 4.67 -10.50
CA VAL A 73 10.51 5.57 -10.22
C VAL A 73 11.80 5.06 -10.86
N ILE A 74 12.12 3.77 -10.68
CA ILE A 74 13.33 3.14 -11.22
C ILE A 74 13.36 3.25 -12.75
N ALA A 75 12.28 2.88 -13.43
CA ALA A 75 12.19 2.95 -14.88
C ALA A 75 12.32 4.39 -15.40
N ASN A 76 11.73 5.37 -14.70
CA ASN A 76 11.94 6.77 -15.04
C ASN A 76 13.41 7.17 -14.90
N ARG A 77 14.04 6.94 -13.74
CA ARG A 77 15.44 7.36 -13.51
C ARG A 77 16.45 6.69 -14.43
N LEU A 78 16.30 5.40 -14.71
CA LEU A 78 17.21 4.70 -15.63
C LEU A 78 17.12 5.25 -17.06
N THR A 79 15.92 5.61 -17.51
CA THR A 79 15.69 6.09 -18.88
C THR A 79 16.03 7.56 -19.08
N GLU A 80 16.42 8.29 -18.02
CA GLU A 80 17.07 9.60 -18.15
C GLU A 80 18.39 9.50 -18.94
N ASN A 81 19.07 8.34 -18.88
CA ASN A 81 20.18 8.03 -19.76
C ASN A 81 19.64 7.47 -21.10
N PRO A 82 19.78 8.19 -22.23
CA PRO A 82 19.26 7.73 -23.53
C PRO A 82 19.97 6.47 -24.07
N ASP A 83 21.16 6.14 -23.55
CA ASP A 83 21.94 4.98 -23.97
C ASP A 83 21.50 3.67 -23.29
N TRP A 84 20.61 3.75 -22.29
CA TRP A 84 20.12 2.58 -21.57
C TRP A 84 18.71 2.21 -22.01
N LYS A 85 18.56 1.01 -22.59
CA LYS A 85 17.27 0.42 -22.95
C LYS A 85 16.65 -0.26 -21.72
N VAL A 86 15.43 0.13 -21.36
CA VAL A 86 14.73 -0.37 -20.17
C VAL A 86 13.41 -1.00 -20.56
N LEU A 87 13.17 -2.23 -20.09
CA LEU A 87 11.87 -2.89 -20.12
C LEU A 87 11.22 -2.81 -18.74
N LEU A 88 9.99 -2.31 -18.68
CA LEU A 88 9.13 -2.33 -17.50
C LEU A 88 8.00 -3.33 -17.72
N LEU A 89 7.95 -4.40 -16.91
CA LEU A 89 6.92 -5.42 -16.95
C LEU A 89 5.90 -5.22 -15.82
N GLU A 90 4.61 -5.26 -16.13
CA GLU A 90 3.53 -5.21 -15.14
C GLU A 90 2.52 -6.33 -15.39
N ALA A 91 2.20 -7.10 -14.36
CA ALA A 91 1.27 -8.22 -14.43
C ALA A 91 -0.18 -7.76 -14.65
N GLY A 92 -0.54 -6.61 -14.09
CA GLY A 92 -1.86 -6.01 -14.21
C GLY A 92 -2.10 -5.22 -15.49
N SER A 93 -3.33 -4.72 -15.62
CA SER A 93 -3.73 -3.86 -16.72
C SER A 93 -3.15 -2.45 -16.57
N GLU A 94 -3.40 -1.61 -17.57
CA GLU A 94 -3.30 -0.16 -17.38
C GLU A 94 -4.23 0.31 -16.25
N GLU A 95 -3.87 1.44 -15.63
CA GLU A 95 -4.63 2.08 -14.55
C GLU A 95 -5.99 2.60 -15.07
N PRO A 96 -7.14 2.14 -14.50
CA PRO A 96 -8.46 2.63 -14.89
C PRO A 96 -8.80 3.95 -14.21
N ASP A 97 -9.68 4.75 -14.83
CA ASP A 97 -9.98 6.12 -14.40
C ASP A 97 -10.62 6.21 -13.01
N ILE A 98 -11.27 5.15 -12.55
CA ILE A 98 -11.88 5.09 -11.23
C ILE A 98 -10.85 5.34 -10.11
N THR A 99 -9.60 4.92 -10.33
CA THR A 99 -8.50 5.13 -9.39
C THR A 99 -8.23 6.62 -9.15
N MET A 100 -8.52 7.49 -10.13
CA MET A 100 -8.29 8.93 -10.01
C MET A 100 -9.19 9.60 -8.97
N VAL A 101 -10.33 9.00 -8.63
CA VAL A 101 -11.36 9.62 -7.78
C VAL A 101 -11.05 9.30 -6.31
N PRO A 102 -10.63 10.27 -5.48
CA PRO A 102 -10.23 9.99 -4.11
C PRO A 102 -11.31 9.31 -3.27
N ALA A 103 -12.56 9.76 -3.40
CA ALA A 103 -13.66 9.24 -2.60
C ALA A 103 -14.07 7.80 -2.95
N LEU A 104 -13.59 7.24 -4.06
CA LEU A 104 -13.92 5.87 -4.50
C LEU A 104 -12.88 4.83 -4.08
N SER A 105 -11.89 5.21 -3.26
CA SER A 105 -10.76 4.34 -2.93
C SER A 105 -11.14 2.96 -2.37
N THR A 106 -12.21 2.87 -1.58
CA THR A 106 -12.67 1.58 -1.01
C THR A 106 -13.39 0.68 -2.02
N ALA A 107 -13.98 1.23 -3.07
CA ALA A 107 -14.64 0.46 -4.14
C ALA A 107 -13.63 -0.33 -5.00
N LEU A 108 -12.34 0.03 -4.93
CA LEU A 108 -11.27 -0.62 -5.68
C LEU A 108 -10.87 -1.98 -5.07
N LEU A 109 -11.17 -2.22 -3.80
CA LEU A 109 -10.79 -3.44 -3.09
C LEU A 109 -11.62 -4.63 -3.60
N GLY A 110 -10.98 -5.78 -3.82
CA GLY A 110 -11.64 -6.98 -4.36
C GLY A 110 -12.05 -6.90 -5.83
N SER A 111 -11.68 -5.82 -6.54
CA SER A 111 -11.88 -5.67 -7.98
C SER A 111 -10.84 -6.44 -8.80
N ASN A 112 -10.97 -6.47 -10.13
CA ASN A 112 -10.01 -7.14 -11.01
C ASN A 112 -8.59 -6.50 -11.05
N ILE A 113 -8.42 -5.30 -10.49
CA ILE A 113 -7.13 -4.64 -10.30
C ILE A 113 -6.56 -4.83 -8.89
N ASP A 114 -7.17 -5.70 -8.07
CA ASP A 114 -6.64 -6.18 -6.80
C ASP A 114 -6.16 -7.63 -6.99
N TRP A 115 -4.99 -7.96 -6.43
CA TRP A 115 -4.53 -9.34 -6.35
C TRP A 115 -5.43 -10.20 -5.46
N GLY A 116 -6.14 -9.59 -4.50
CA GLY A 116 -7.08 -10.27 -3.62
C GLY A 116 -6.42 -11.34 -2.75
N PHE A 117 -5.24 -11.06 -2.20
CA PHE A 117 -4.53 -12.03 -1.37
C PHE A 117 -5.30 -12.33 -0.09
N THR A 118 -5.09 -13.52 0.48
CA THR A 118 -5.68 -13.93 1.75
C THR A 118 -4.60 -14.57 2.61
N THR A 119 -4.65 -14.32 3.92
CA THR A 119 -3.69 -14.90 4.87
C THR A 119 -4.08 -16.32 5.25
N GLU A 120 -3.11 -17.05 5.78
CA GLU A 120 -3.30 -18.35 6.40
C GLU A 120 -3.63 -18.20 7.90
N PRO A 121 -4.46 -19.10 8.46
CA PRO A 121 -4.79 -19.07 9.88
C PRO A 121 -3.58 -19.28 10.79
N ASN A 122 -3.55 -18.51 11.88
CA ASN A 122 -2.57 -18.65 12.95
C ASN A 122 -3.20 -19.01 14.32
N GLY A 123 -4.53 -19.07 14.40
CA GLY A 123 -5.28 -19.44 15.60
C GLY A 123 -5.51 -18.29 16.60
N HIS A 124 -5.09 -17.06 16.31
CA HIS A 124 -5.21 -15.94 17.26
C HIS A 124 -5.61 -14.60 16.64
N SER A 125 -5.66 -14.49 15.32
CA SER A 125 -6.09 -13.28 14.59
C SER A 125 -7.16 -13.58 13.54
N CYS A 126 -7.93 -12.55 13.14
CA CYS A 126 -9.02 -12.64 12.17
C CYS A 126 -10.01 -13.79 12.45
N LEU A 127 -10.25 -14.10 13.73
CA LEU A 127 -11.02 -15.29 14.13
C LEU A 127 -12.47 -15.25 13.65
N ALA A 128 -13.08 -14.07 13.55
CA ALA A 128 -14.44 -13.92 13.01
C ALA A 128 -14.52 -14.33 11.53
N ARG A 129 -13.40 -14.26 10.80
CA ARG A 129 -13.27 -14.64 9.38
C ARG A 129 -12.63 -16.02 9.20
N GLY A 130 -12.81 -16.92 10.18
CA GLY A 130 -12.21 -18.26 10.14
C GLY A 130 -10.67 -18.25 10.23
N GLY A 131 -10.10 -17.20 10.83
CA GLY A 131 -8.66 -17.03 11.00
C GLY A 131 -7.93 -16.42 9.80
N ARG A 132 -8.66 -15.98 8.76
CA ARG A 132 -8.07 -15.45 7.52
C ARG A 132 -8.37 -13.97 7.35
N CYS A 133 -7.35 -13.18 7.06
CA CYS A 133 -7.47 -11.77 6.77
C CYS A 133 -7.39 -11.55 5.25
N SER A 134 -8.20 -10.62 4.73
CA SER A 134 -8.11 -10.18 3.33
C SER A 134 -6.98 -9.14 3.19
N TRP A 135 -6.11 -9.34 2.20
CA TRP A 135 -4.98 -8.47 1.87
C TRP A 135 -5.11 -7.93 0.45
N ALA A 136 -5.50 -6.67 0.35
CA ALA A 136 -5.52 -5.98 -0.93
C ALA A 136 -4.10 -5.61 -1.36
N SER A 137 -3.82 -5.78 -2.66
CA SER A 137 -2.58 -5.36 -3.29
C SER A 137 -2.85 -5.04 -4.75
N GLY A 138 -2.38 -3.90 -5.25
CA GLY A 138 -2.70 -3.49 -6.61
C GLY A 138 -2.07 -4.40 -7.67
N LYS A 139 -2.88 -4.77 -8.66
CA LYS A 139 -2.57 -5.52 -9.88
C LYS A 139 -2.92 -4.67 -11.09
N THR A 140 -2.20 -3.57 -11.25
CA THR A 140 -2.33 -2.62 -12.35
C THR A 140 -1.05 -1.77 -12.43
N MET A 141 -0.87 -1.00 -13.50
CA MET A 141 0.16 0.05 -13.52
C MET A 141 -0.01 0.95 -12.28
N ASP A 142 1.10 1.30 -11.62
CA ASP A 142 1.21 1.90 -10.28
C ASP A 142 1.08 0.94 -9.08
N GLY A 143 0.62 -0.30 -9.31
CA GLY A 143 0.45 -1.31 -8.28
C GLY A 143 -0.46 -0.82 -7.15
N SER A 144 -0.05 -1.03 -5.89
CA SER A 144 -0.86 -0.66 -4.73
C SER A 144 -1.06 0.85 -4.56
N SER A 145 -0.29 1.70 -5.25
CA SER A 145 -0.49 3.15 -5.16
C SER A 145 -1.78 3.62 -5.87
N SER A 146 -2.32 2.84 -6.84
CA SER A 146 -3.62 3.12 -7.47
C SER A 146 -4.82 2.81 -6.57
N ILE A 147 -4.68 1.88 -5.62
CA ILE A 147 -5.79 1.40 -4.79
C ILE A 147 -5.70 1.83 -3.32
N ASN A 148 -4.61 2.49 -2.91
CA ASN A 148 -4.42 2.92 -1.52
C ASN A 148 -5.30 4.14 -1.14
N SER A 149 -5.24 4.55 0.12
CA SER A 149 -5.95 5.73 0.64
C SER A 149 -5.21 7.07 0.48
N MET A 150 -4.14 7.10 -0.33
CA MET A 150 -3.36 8.29 -0.75
C MET A 150 -2.63 9.06 0.35
N SER A 151 -2.57 8.60 1.59
CA SER A 151 -1.82 9.28 2.66
C SER A 151 -0.33 9.42 2.32
N PHE A 152 0.18 10.65 2.29
CA PHE A 152 1.61 10.95 2.14
C PHE A 152 2.27 11.04 3.52
N ILE A 153 2.88 9.92 3.94
CA ILE A 153 3.61 9.81 5.21
C ILE A 153 4.95 9.15 4.94
N ARG A 154 6.04 9.75 5.43
CA ARG A 154 7.40 9.28 5.18
C ARG A 154 7.94 8.29 6.21
N GLY A 155 7.25 8.06 7.31
CA GLY A 155 7.83 7.35 8.45
C GLY A 155 8.53 8.28 9.44
N ASN A 156 9.15 7.71 10.47
CA ASN A 156 9.92 8.46 11.46
C ASN A 156 11.42 8.39 11.15
N LYS A 157 12.16 9.45 11.49
CA LYS A 157 13.63 9.44 11.39
C LYS A 157 14.27 8.24 12.11
N ASP A 158 13.71 7.85 13.26
CA ASP A 158 14.22 6.75 14.08
C ASP A 158 14.13 5.39 13.37
N ASP A 159 13.25 5.25 12.38
CA ASP A 159 13.12 4.01 11.62
C ASP A 159 14.31 3.81 10.68
N TYR A 160 14.71 4.88 9.98
CA TYR A 160 15.84 4.90 9.06
C TYR A 160 17.18 4.85 9.79
N ASP A 161 17.31 5.61 10.88
CA ASP A 161 18.49 5.54 11.74
C ASP A 161 18.65 4.13 12.34
N ARG A 162 17.53 3.46 12.65
CA ARG A 162 17.54 2.06 13.06
C ARG A 162 17.97 1.13 11.92
N TRP A 163 17.54 1.35 10.67
CA TRP A 163 18.02 0.55 9.54
C TRP A 163 19.54 0.64 9.41
N ALA A 164 20.10 1.84 9.51
CA ALA A 164 21.55 2.05 9.53
C ALA A 164 22.22 1.37 10.72
N ALA A 165 21.67 1.51 11.93
CA ALA A 165 22.19 0.87 13.14
C ALA A 165 22.15 -0.67 13.09
N LEU A 166 21.27 -1.26 12.27
CA LEU A 166 21.24 -2.69 11.99
C LEU A 166 22.35 -3.14 11.02
N GLY A 167 23.28 -2.26 10.64
CA GLY A 167 24.41 -2.53 9.75
C GLY A 167 24.16 -2.19 8.28
N ASN A 168 23.08 -1.45 7.97
CA ASN A 168 22.78 -1.02 6.60
C ASN A 168 23.27 0.41 6.37
N GLU A 169 24.58 0.59 6.24
CA GLU A 169 25.19 1.89 5.93
C GLU A 169 24.56 2.50 4.67
N GLY A 170 24.34 3.82 4.67
CA GLY A 170 23.68 4.50 3.55
C GLY A 170 22.17 4.69 3.69
N TRP A 171 21.56 4.28 4.81
CA TRP A 171 20.12 4.29 5.05
C TRP A 171 19.66 5.11 6.26
N SER A 172 20.53 5.91 6.88
CA SER A 172 20.11 6.83 7.95
C SER A 172 19.13 7.88 7.43
N TYR A 173 18.36 8.53 8.31
CA TYR A 173 17.35 9.50 7.89
C TYR A 173 17.97 10.65 7.08
N GLU A 174 19.14 11.13 7.50
CA GLU A 174 19.89 12.18 6.80
C GLU A 174 20.25 11.77 5.36
N GLU A 175 20.60 10.51 5.15
CA GLU A 175 20.99 9.99 3.84
C GLU A 175 19.80 9.73 2.91
N VAL A 176 18.62 9.41 3.46
CA VAL A 176 17.41 9.13 2.67
C VAL A 176 16.53 10.35 2.44
N LEU A 177 16.57 11.37 3.31
CA LEU A 177 15.77 12.59 3.18
C LEU A 177 15.91 13.29 1.81
N PRO A 178 17.11 13.40 1.20
CA PRO A 178 17.23 13.95 -0.15
C PRO A 178 16.44 13.18 -1.21
N PHE A 179 16.29 11.86 -1.06
CA PHE A 179 15.56 11.02 -2.01
C PHE A 179 14.04 11.15 -1.84
N PHE A 180 13.55 11.37 -0.62
CA PHE A 180 12.15 11.80 -0.41
C PHE A 180 11.85 13.11 -1.13
N LYS A 181 12.70 14.12 -0.92
CA LYS A 181 12.52 15.46 -1.50
C LYS A 181 12.65 15.46 -3.02
N LYS A 182 13.47 14.57 -3.58
CA LYS A 182 13.71 14.49 -5.02
C LYS A 182 12.43 14.16 -5.79
N SER A 183 11.62 13.23 -5.30
CA SER A 183 10.34 12.87 -5.93
C SER A 183 9.21 13.86 -5.61
N GLU A 184 9.29 14.57 -4.50
CA GLU A 184 8.19 15.38 -3.97
C GLU A 184 8.02 16.73 -4.69
N ASN A 185 6.76 17.06 -4.98
CA ASN A 185 6.29 18.38 -5.34
C ASN A 185 5.15 18.78 -4.40
N ASN A 186 5.53 19.31 -3.24
CA ASN A 186 4.60 19.67 -2.19
C ASN A 186 3.98 21.04 -2.45
N LEU A 187 2.65 21.09 -2.50
CA LEU A 187 1.86 22.29 -2.75
C LEU A 187 1.28 22.91 -1.48
N ASN A 188 1.57 22.33 -0.30
CA ASN A 188 1.06 22.80 0.97
C ASN A 188 1.99 23.81 1.65
N ILE A 189 1.52 24.40 2.75
CA ILE A 189 2.27 25.44 3.46
C ILE A 189 3.54 24.87 4.11
N GLU A 190 3.55 23.58 4.45
CA GLU A 190 4.70 22.86 4.99
C GLU A 190 5.88 22.89 4.02
N ALA A 191 5.63 23.03 2.71
CA ALA A 191 6.65 23.15 1.68
C ALA A 191 7.59 24.37 1.87
N LEU A 192 7.18 25.36 2.68
CA LEU A 192 8.04 26.47 3.07
C LEU A 192 9.25 26.03 3.92
N ASP A 193 9.14 24.91 4.65
CA ASP A 193 10.28 24.29 5.30
C ASP A 193 11.06 23.44 4.29
N SER A 194 11.88 24.13 3.51
CA SER A 194 12.77 23.54 2.51
C SER A 194 13.79 22.55 3.09
N ARG A 195 13.94 22.44 4.42
CA ARG A 195 14.74 21.38 5.04
C ARG A 195 14.09 20.03 4.76
N TYR A 196 12.79 19.91 5.00
CA TYR A 196 12.06 18.66 4.92
C TYR A 196 11.39 18.45 3.57
N HIS A 197 10.95 19.49 2.86
CA HIS A 197 10.11 19.31 1.66
C HIS A 197 10.80 19.64 0.34
N GLY A 198 10.42 18.89 -0.70
CA GLY A 198 10.69 19.17 -2.11
C GLY A 198 9.47 19.79 -2.79
N VAL A 199 9.71 20.61 -3.81
CA VAL A 199 8.69 21.38 -4.55
C VAL A 199 8.85 21.28 -6.07
N THR A 200 9.66 20.33 -6.54
CA THR A 200 10.07 20.26 -7.96
C THR A 200 10.00 18.85 -8.54
N GLY A 201 9.73 17.83 -7.73
CA GLY A 201 9.65 16.46 -8.17
C GLY A 201 8.41 16.16 -9.03
N GLU A 202 8.31 14.92 -9.49
CA GLU A 202 7.19 14.47 -10.33
C GLU A 202 5.94 14.15 -9.51
N GLN A 203 6.11 13.77 -8.24
CA GLN A 203 5.03 13.34 -7.37
C GLN A 203 4.40 14.53 -6.65
N TYR A 204 3.21 14.91 -7.10
CA TYR A 204 2.42 15.93 -6.40
C TYR A 204 1.97 15.44 -5.03
N VAL A 205 2.08 16.36 -4.06
CA VAL A 205 1.60 16.20 -2.70
C VAL A 205 0.77 17.42 -2.34
N SER A 206 -0.48 17.22 -1.94
CA SER A 206 -1.34 18.26 -1.41
C SER A 206 -2.37 17.71 -0.43
N LEU A 207 -2.78 18.51 0.55
CA LEU A 207 -4.09 18.40 1.18
C LEU A 207 -5.19 18.33 0.12
N TYR A 208 -6.28 17.62 0.44
CA TYR A 208 -7.45 17.58 -0.43
C TYR A 208 -8.12 18.96 -0.54
N PRO A 209 -8.72 19.30 -1.69
CA PRO A 209 -9.51 20.53 -1.83
C PRO A 209 -10.77 20.54 -0.96
N TYR A 210 -11.25 19.37 -0.56
CA TYR A 210 -12.41 19.17 0.29
C TYR A 210 -12.01 18.35 1.53
N ILE A 211 -12.29 18.89 2.71
CA ILE A 211 -12.13 18.25 4.01
C ILE A 211 -13.47 18.41 4.73
N ASP A 212 -14.05 17.31 5.17
CA ASP A 212 -15.35 17.29 5.84
C ASP A 212 -15.28 17.71 7.32
N GLU A 213 -16.40 18.18 7.86
CA GLU A 213 -16.48 18.66 9.25
C GLU A 213 -16.16 17.58 10.30
N PRO A 214 -16.61 16.30 10.17
CA PRO A 214 -16.21 15.25 11.11
C PRO A 214 -14.69 15.02 11.16
N SER A 215 -13.98 15.12 10.03
CA SER A 215 -12.51 15.07 9.99
C SER A 215 -11.87 16.21 10.80
N LEU A 216 -12.38 17.43 10.64
CA LEU A 216 -11.92 18.58 11.41
C LEU A 216 -12.26 18.45 12.89
N MET A 217 -13.43 17.91 13.23
CA MET A 217 -13.85 17.62 14.60
C MET A 217 -12.87 16.69 15.29
N VAL A 218 -12.51 15.56 14.67
CA VAL A 218 -11.56 14.60 15.25
C VAL A 218 -10.18 15.23 15.45
N THR A 219 -9.72 16.04 14.49
CA THR A 219 -8.45 16.77 14.63
C THR A 219 -8.46 17.73 15.82
N LYS A 220 -9.55 18.51 15.97
CA LYS A 220 -9.75 19.41 17.12
C LYS A 220 -9.77 18.63 18.43
N ALA A 221 -10.44 17.49 18.49
CA ALA A 221 -10.49 16.64 19.68
C ALA A 221 -9.10 16.17 20.12
N PHE A 222 -8.24 15.77 19.18
CA PHE A 222 -6.84 15.45 19.50
C PHE A 222 -6.08 16.65 20.08
N ILE A 223 -6.30 17.85 19.53
CA ILE A 223 -5.67 19.08 20.02
C ILE A 223 -6.14 19.41 21.44
N GLU A 224 -7.43 19.25 21.73
CA GLU A 224 -7.99 19.44 23.08
C GLU A 224 -7.43 18.44 24.11
N LYS A 225 -7.00 17.26 23.65
CA LYS A 225 -6.26 16.27 24.47
C LYS A 225 -4.75 16.53 24.55
N GLY A 226 -4.28 17.67 24.07
CA GLY A 226 -2.91 18.14 24.23
C GLY A 226 -1.95 17.69 23.14
N LEU A 227 -2.43 17.13 22.02
CA LEU A 227 -1.57 16.88 20.86
C LEU A 227 -1.36 18.19 20.07
N PRO A 228 -0.13 18.52 19.67
CA PRO A 228 0.07 19.65 18.77
C PRO A 228 -0.50 19.33 17.38
N LEU A 229 -0.97 20.35 16.67
CA LEU A 229 -1.09 20.28 15.22
C LEU A 229 0.32 20.27 14.64
N THR A 230 0.67 19.26 13.86
CA THR A 230 2.03 19.08 13.33
C THR A 230 2.03 18.75 11.85
N ASP A 231 3.18 19.00 11.21
CA ASP A 231 3.52 18.33 9.97
C ASP A 231 4.16 16.97 10.29
N GLN A 232 3.43 15.90 10.03
CA GLN A 232 3.87 14.53 10.28
C GLN A 232 5.13 14.13 9.48
N ASN A 233 5.48 14.88 8.42
CA ASN A 233 6.64 14.62 7.57
C ASN A 233 7.82 15.56 7.85
N GLY A 234 7.66 16.50 8.79
CA GLY A 234 8.64 17.51 9.16
C GLY A 234 9.54 17.08 10.30
N ALA A 235 9.88 18.02 11.19
CA ALA A 235 10.80 17.78 12.29
C ALA A 235 10.29 16.81 13.36
N GLN A 236 8.97 16.78 13.60
CA GLN A 236 8.34 16.02 14.69
C GLN A 236 7.06 15.35 14.22
N GLN A 237 6.98 14.03 14.37
CA GLN A 237 5.81 13.25 13.94
C GLN A 237 4.68 13.20 14.98
N ILE A 238 4.99 13.30 16.29
CA ILE A 238 3.98 13.24 17.36
C ILE A 238 3.05 14.46 17.27
N GLY A 239 1.75 14.22 17.14
CA GLY A 239 0.75 15.26 16.97
C GLY A 239 -0.45 14.79 16.17
N ALA A 240 -1.41 15.68 15.97
CA ALA A 240 -2.52 15.51 15.04
C ALA A 240 -2.21 16.23 13.72
N ALA A 241 -2.76 15.73 12.61
CA ALA A 241 -2.61 16.37 11.31
C ALA A 241 -3.81 16.09 10.40
N GLN A 242 -4.08 17.04 9.52
CA GLN A 242 -4.72 16.74 8.25
C GLN A 242 -3.64 16.20 7.32
N THR A 243 -3.82 14.96 6.89
CA THR A 243 -2.81 14.20 6.16
C THR A 243 -2.64 14.78 4.77
N GLN A 244 -1.41 15.18 4.45
CA GLN A 244 -1.02 15.46 3.06
C GLN A 244 -1.28 14.22 2.21
N ALA A 245 -1.74 14.39 0.97
CA ALA A 245 -2.10 13.27 0.12
C ALA A 245 -1.33 13.27 -1.20
N PHE A 246 -1.17 12.08 -1.80
CA PHE A 246 -0.76 11.88 -3.19
C PHE A 246 -1.88 12.33 -4.13
N SER A 247 -2.17 13.63 -4.15
CA SER A 247 -3.28 14.21 -4.88
C SER A 247 -2.93 15.59 -5.42
N VAL A 248 -3.63 16.00 -6.47
CA VAL A 248 -3.60 17.38 -6.97
C VAL A 248 -4.94 17.72 -7.61
N SER A 249 -5.45 18.91 -7.31
CA SER A 249 -6.73 19.40 -7.87
C SER A 249 -7.89 18.41 -7.75
N GLY A 250 -7.95 17.68 -6.63
CA GLY A 250 -9.05 16.77 -6.34
C GLY A 250 -8.94 15.38 -6.97
N LYS A 251 -7.80 15.05 -7.58
CA LYS A 251 -7.53 13.74 -8.19
C LYS A 251 -6.34 13.08 -7.51
N ARG A 252 -6.37 11.75 -7.41
CA ARG A 252 -5.18 10.94 -7.09
C ARG A 252 -4.05 11.22 -8.09
N VAL A 253 -2.82 11.24 -7.60
CA VAL A 253 -1.62 11.20 -8.43
C VAL A 253 -0.85 9.92 -8.10
N SER A 254 -1.07 8.92 -8.94
CA SER A 254 -0.41 7.61 -8.93
C SER A 254 1.06 7.76 -9.36
N THR A 255 1.97 6.83 -9.01
CA THR A 255 3.34 6.86 -9.55
C THR A 255 3.39 6.57 -11.05
N ASN A 256 2.42 5.84 -11.61
CA ASN A 256 2.25 5.74 -13.07
C ASN A 256 1.98 7.12 -13.69
N THR A 257 1.04 7.88 -13.11
CA THR A 257 0.68 9.24 -13.54
C THR A 257 1.86 10.20 -13.40
N ALA A 258 2.59 10.14 -12.28
CA ALA A 258 3.72 11.02 -12.01
C ALA A 258 4.97 10.68 -12.84
N PHE A 259 5.36 9.40 -12.90
CA PHE A 259 6.67 8.99 -13.41
C PHE A 259 6.65 8.36 -14.80
N ILE A 260 5.60 7.66 -15.20
CA ILE A 260 5.61 6.87 -16.45
C ILE A 260 4.82 7.55 -17.57
N GLN A 261 3.57 7.94 -17.32
CA GLN A 261 2.73 8.60 -18.34
C GLN A 261 3.40 9.82 -19.00
N PRO A 262 4.17 10.68 -18.29
CA PRO A 262 4.81 11.83 -18.92
C PRO A 262 5.94 11.48 -19.89
N ILE A 263 6.55 10.29 -19.77
CA ILE A 263 7.76 9.88 -20.49
C ILE A 263 7.56 8.71 -21.45
N ARG A 264 6.55 7.84 -21.24
CA ARG A 264 6.34 6.57 -21.95
C ARG A 264 6.34 6.70 -23.48
N TYR A 265 5.76 7.78 -24.00
CA TYR A 265 5.68 8.04 -25.45
C TYR A 265 6.72 9.04 -25.97
N LYS A 266 7.57 9.56 -25.07
CA LYS A 266 8.63 10.54 -25.40
C LYS A 266 10.01 9.89 -25.42
N ARG A 267 10.28 8.98 -24.48
CA ARG A 267 11.57 8.30 -24.33
C ARG A 267 11.55 6.99 -25.11
N LYS A 268 12.27 6.93 -26.24
CA LYS A 268 12.34 5.77 -27.14
C LYS A 268 13.07 4.56 -26.52
N ASN A 269 13.80 4.78 -25.44
CA ASN A 269 14.55 3.75 -24.70
C ASN A 269 13.75 3.12 -23.55
N LEU A 270 12.46 3.45 -23.40
CA LEU A 270 11.54 2.81 -22.45
C LEU A 270 10.53 1.94 -23.21
N THR A 271 10.46 0.66 -22.86
CA THR A 271 9.36 -0.23 -23.27
C THR A 271 8.54 -0.60 -22.05
N VAL A 272 7.22 -0.42 -22.10
CA VAL A 272 6.29 -0.77 -21.02
C VAL A 272 5.33 -1.85 -21.50
N LYS A 273 5.34 -3.02 -20.84
CA LYS A 273 4.42 -4.13 -21.14
C LYS A 273 3.52 -4.40 -19.94
N VAL A 274 2.24 -4.12 -20.12
CA VAL A 274 1.15 -4.46 -19.18
C VAL A 274 0.63 -5.87 -19.47
N ASN A 275 -0.21 -6.41 -18.57
CA ASN A 275 -0.72 -7.78 -18.61
C ASN A 275 0.39 -8.82 -18.81
N SER A 276 1.56 -8.55 -18.22
CA SER A 276 2.83 -9.23 -18.43
C SER A 276 3.44 -9.69 -17.11
N GLU A 277 3.03 -10.86 -16.63
CA GLU A 277 3.48 -11.41 -15.34
C GLU A 277 4.82 -12.14 -15.50
N ALA A 278 5.84 -11.71 -14.76
CA ALA A 278 7.11 -12.40 -14.69
C ALA A 278 6.96 -13.73 -13.94
N LEU A 279 7.43 -14.82 -14.55
CA LEU A 279 7.30 -16.18 -14.02
C LEU A 279 8.62 -16.71 -13.45
N LYS A 280 9.74 -16.30 -14.03
CA LYS A 280 11.07 -16.81 -13.66
C LYS A 280 12.18 -15.88 -14.11
N ILE A 281 13.18 -15.66 -13.27
CA ILE A 281 14.44 -15.01 -13.60
C ILE A 281 15.39 -16.07 -14.17
N LEU A 282 16.03 -15.74 -15.28
CA LEU A 282 17.04 -16.59 -15.92
C LEU A 282 18.40 -16.32 -15.29
N ILE A 283 19.03 -17.38 -14.78
CA ILE A 283 20.32 -17.33 -14.09
C ILE A 283 21.23 -18.38 -14.72
N ASP A 284 22.44 -17.97 -15.10
CA ASP A 284 23.43 -18.84 -15.73
C ASP A 284 24.27 -19.63 -14.70
N GLU A 285 25.16 -20.50 -15.19
CA GLU A 285 26.07 -21.29 -14.36
C GLU A 285 27.05 -20.47 -13.53
N ASN A 286 27.29 -19.21 -13.90
CA ASN A 286 28.13 -18.26 -13.17
C ASN A 286 27.35 -17.44 -12.14
N ARG A 287 26.09 -17.83 -11.87
CA ARG A 287 25.17 -17.14 -10.96
C ARG A 287 24.83 -15.72 -11.41
N ARG A 288 24.82 -15.44 -12.71
CA ARG A 288 24.42 -14.14 -13.26
C ARG A 288 22.97 -14.18 -13.72
N ALA A 289 22.16 -13.24 -13.23
CA ALA A 289 20.85 -12.97 -13.80
C ALA A 289 20.99 -12.28 -15.16
N TYR A 290 20.39 -12.85 -16.20
CA TYR A 290 20.55 -12.38 -17.59
C TYR A 290 19.23 -12.19 -18.35
N GLY A 291 18.09 -12.42 -17.70
CA GLY A 291 16.79 -12.25 -18.34
C GLY A 291 15.62 -12.69 -17.46
N VAL A 292 14.42 -12.60 -18.03
CA VAL A 292 13.16 -12.98 -17.38
C VAL A 292 12.27 -13.70 -18.39
N ILE A 293 11.66 -14.80 -17.97
CA ILE A 293 10.50 -15.41 -18.63
C ILE A 293 9.25 -14.76 -18.04
N TYR A 294 8.38 -14.26 -18.90
CA TYR A 294 7.10 -13.68 -18.51
C TYR A 294 5.97 -14.23 -19.37
N THR A 295 4.73 -14.15 -18.88
CA THR A 295 3.54 -14.44 -19.68
C THR A 295 2.80 -13.15 -19.99
N GLN A 296 2.37 -13.01 -21.24
CA GLN A 296 1.51 -11.92 -21.67
C GLN A 296 0.31 -12.49 -22.40
N ASN A 297 -0.89 -12.18 -21.91
CA ASN A 297 -2.16 -12.71 -22.44
C ASN A 297 -2.17 -14.26 -22.61
N GLY A 298 -1.53 -14.98 -21.67
CA GLY A 298 -1.44 -16.45 -21.67
C GLY A 298 -0.29 -17.03 -22.50
N THR A 299 0.40 -16.22 -23.32
CA THR A 299 1.56 -16.66 -24.11
C THR A 299 2.86 -16.39 -23.34
N LYS A 300 3.83 -17.30 -23.40
CA LYS A 300 5.14 -17.13 -22.75
C LYS A 300 6.13 -16.43 -23.66
N PHE A 301 6.88 -15.48 -23.10
CA PHE A 301 7.91 -14.71 -23.76
C PHE A 301 9.18 -14.71 -22.92
N THR A 302 10.30 -14.37 -23.56
CA THR A 302 11.60 -14.22 -22.90
C THR A 302 12.20 -12.87 -23.26
N ALA A 303 12.63 -12.13 -22.23
CA ALA A 303 13.42 -10.91 -22.38
C ALA A 303 14.79 -11.06 -21.72
N TYR A 304 15.81 -10.45 -22.31
CA TYR A 304 17.20 -10.54 -21.88
C TYR A 304 17.72 -9.20 -21.38
N ALA A 305 18.53 -9.23 -20.31
CA ALA A 305 19.16 -8.07 -19.70
C ALA A 305 20.69 -8.13 -19.86
N SER A 306 21.27 -7.11 -20.50
CA SER A 306 22.72 -6.96 -20.66
C SER A 306 23.40 -6.49 -19.37
N LYS A 307 22.67 -5.75 -18.51
CA LYS A 307 23.15 -5.21 -17.23
C LYS A 307 22.49 -5.93 -16.06
N GLU A 308 21.33 -5.47 -15.61
CA GLU A 308 20.66 -6.00 -14.40
C GLU A 308 19.19 -6.34 -14.62
N VAL A 309 18.72 -7.36 -13.88
CA VAL A 309 17.30 -7.55 -13.59
C VAL A 309 17.01 -6.90 -12.23
N ILE A 310 15.98 -6.06 -12.18
CA ILE A 310 15.57 -5.34 -10.97
C ILE A 310 14.14 -5.76 -10.65
N VAL A 311 13.96 -6.42 -9.50
CA VAL A 311 12.65 -6.88 -9.04
C VAL A 311 12.02 -5.82 -8.14
N SER A 312 10.84 -5.34 -8.51
CA SER A 312 10.01 -4.37 -7.79
C SER A 312 8.54 -4.83 -7.74
N ALA A 313 8.32 -6.13 -7.57
CA ALA A 313 6.99 -6.75 -7.61
C ALA A 313 6.23 -6.67 -6.26
N GLY A 314 6.84 -6.04 -5.26
CA GLY A 314 6.25 -5.82 -3.93
C GLY A 314 6.44 -6.99 -2.98
N THR A 315 6.06 -6.77 -1.72
CA THR A 315 6.33 -7.67 -0.58
C THR A 315 5.84 -9.11 -0.78
N MET A 316 4.80 -9.34 -1.58
CA MET A 316 4.27 -10.68 -1.81
C MET A 316 4.89 -11.34 -3.06
N ASN A 317 4.98 -10.61 -4.18
CA ASN A 317 5.36 -11.22 -5.45
C ASN A 317 6.88 -11.23 -5.70
N SER A 318 7.65 -10.32 -5.11
CA SER A 318 9.12 -10.34 -5.19
C SER A 318 9.74 -11.60 -4.59
N PRO A 319 9.45 -12.01 -3.34
CA PRO A 319 9.97 -13.28 -2.80
C PRO A 319 9.41 -14.49 -3.55
N LYS A 320 8.16 -14.46 -4.01
CA LYS A 320 7.58 -15.53 -4.86
C LYS A 320 8.41 -15.73 -6.13
N LEU A 321 8.71 -14.64 -6.85
CA LEU A 321 9.50 -14.69 -8.08
C LEU A 321 10.93 -15.19 -7.81
N LEU A 322 11.58 -14.74 -6.74
CA LEU A 322 12.90 -15.25 -6.35
C LEU A 322 12.87 -16.76 -6.08
N MET A 323 11.91 -17.23 -5.29
CA MET A 323 11.78 -18.66 -4.98
C MET A 323 11.50 -19.50 -6.23
N LEU A 324 10.59 -19.06 -7.12
CA LEU A 324 10.35 -19.71 -8.42
C LEU A 324 11.59 -19.73 -9.33
N SER A 325 12.54 -18.84 -9.08
CA SER A 325 13.81 -18.74 -9.79
C SER A 325 14.93 -19.54 -9.13
N GLY A 326 14.65 -20.29 -8.05
CA GLY A 326 15.64 -21.10 -7.34
C GLY A 326 16.44 -20.33 -6.28
N ILE A 327 15.98 -19.16 -5.86
CA ILE A 327 16.60 -18.33 -4.82
C ILE A 327 15.66 -18.29 -3.60
N GLY A 328 16.03 -18.94 -2.51
CA GLY A 328 15.19 -19.03 -1.32
C GLY A 328 15.56 -20.20 -0.41
N PRO A 329 14.74 -20.51 0.62
CA PRO A 329 15.09 -21.53 1.60
C PRO A 329 15.21 -22.91 0.94
N ARG A 330 16.39 -23.53 1.03
CA ARG A 330 16.71 -24.81 0.37
C ARG A 330 15.62 -25.86 0.56
N ASP A 331 15.28 -26.17 1.81
CA ASP A 331 14.34 -27.24 2.14
C ASP A 331 12.96 -26.98 1.51
N HIS A 332 12.53 -25.71 1.46
CA HIS A 332 11.25 -25.32 0.87
C HIS A 332 11.28 -25.44 -0.66
N LEU A 333 12.36 -25.02 -1.31
CA LEU A 333 12.53 -25.12 -2.75
C LEU A 333 12.59 -26.59 -3.21
N GLU A 334 13.37 -27.43 -2.52
CA GLU A 334 13.48 -28.86 -2.80
C GLU A 334 12.12 -29.56 -2.65
N LYS A 335 11.34 -29.23 -1.61
CA LYS A 335 9.98 -29.74 -1.41
C LYS A 335 9.03 -29.36 -2.55
N ASN A 336 9.24 -28.21 -3.18
CA ASN A 336 8.47 -27.73 -4.33
C ASN A 336 9.04 -28.19 -5.69
N ASN A 337 10.02 -29.10 -5.71
CA ASN A 337 10.72 -29.55 -6.92
C ASN A 337 11.38 -28.41 -7.72
N ILE A 338 11.89 -27.40 -7.02
CA ILE A 338 12.61 -26.27 -7.60
C ILE A 338 14.11 -26.46 -7.35
N PHE A 339 14.91 -26.37 -8.42
CA PHE A 339 16.36 -26.46 -8.31
C PHE A 339 16.92 -25.27 -7.49
N VAL A 340 17.68 -25.58 -6.45
CA VAL A 340 18.26 -24.58 -5.55
C VAL A 340 19.51 -23.98 -6.18
N ILE A 341 19.43 -22.72 -6.60
CA ILE A 341 20.56 -21.94 -7.07
C ILE A 341 21.26 -21.30 -5.88
N GLN A 342 20.49 -20.65 -5.01
CA GLN A 342 21.01 -19.93 -3.86
C GLN A 342 20.07 -20.08 -2.66
N ASP A 343 20.66 -20.53 -1.55
CA ASP A 343 19.97 -20.70 -0.26
C ASP A 343 19.98 -19.36 0.48
N LEU A 344 18.80 -18.77 0.68
CA LEU A 344 18.59 -17.48 1.36
C LEU A 344 17.25 -17.51 2.09
N ALA A 345 17.11 -16.69 3.14
CA ALA A 345 15.88 -16.55 3.92
C ALA A 345 14.75 -15.76 3.20
N VAL A 346 14.57 -15.99 1.89
CA VAL A 346 13.51 -15.36 1.09
C VAL A 346 12.14 -15.78 1.63
N GLY A 347 11.25 -14.81 1.81
CA GLY A 347 9.92 -15.00 2.36
C GLY A 347 9.84 -14.91 3.89
N GLU A 348 10.97 -14.98 4.61
CA GLU A 348 10.99 -14.79 6.06
C GLU A 348 10.83 -13.31 6.45
N ASN A 349 10.68 -13.03 7.76
CA ASN A 349 10.56 -11.66 8.29
C ASN A 349 9.39 -10.86 7.68
N LEU A 350 8.29 -11.51 7.27
CA LEU A 350 7.08 -10.80 6.87
C LEU A 350 6.50 -10.06 8.08
N HIS A 351 6.23 -8.77 7.94
CA HIS A 351 5.61 -7.96 8.99
C HIS A 351 4.86 -6.77 8.40
N GLU A 352 3.90 -6.25 9.15
CA GLU A 352 3.20 -5.00 8.88
C GLU A 352 2.57 -4.47 10.16
N HIS A 353 2.04 -3.24 10.13
CA HIS A 353 1.25 -2.70 11.23
C HIS A 353 -0.06 -3.48 11.45
N VAL A 354 -0.38 -3.73 12.71
CA VAL A 354 -1.61 -4.40 13.11
C VAL A 354 -2.58 -3.39 13.75
N SER A 355 -3.86 -3.50 13.40
CA SER A 355 -4.97 -2.75 13.99
C SER A 355 -6.14 -3.72 14.22
N PHE A 356 -7.25 -3.21 14.72
CA PHE A 356 -8.53 -3.91 14.71
C PHE A 356 -9.67 -2.97 14.33
N GLY A 357 -10.76 -3.57 13.85
CA GLY A 357 -12.01 -2.87 13.56
C GLY A 357 -13.01 -2.95 14.72
N GLY A 358 -14.14 -2.27 14.55
CA GLY A 358 -15.29 -2.38 15.47
C GLY A 358 -15.43 -1.24 16.48
N VAL A 359 -14.53 -0.25 16.47
CA VAL A 359 -14.69 0.97 17.27
C VAL A 359 -15.41 2.02 16.43
N ILE A 360 -16.70 2.20 16.71
CA ILE A 360 -17.60 3.05 15.93
C ILE A 360 -17.85 4.36 16.69
N ILE A 361 -17.68 5.49 16.01
CA ILE A 361 -18.08 6.82 16.49
C ILE A 361 -19.29 7.25 15.65
N ALA A 362 -20.48 7.17 16.22
CA ALA A 362 -21.70 7.63 15.57
C ALA A 362 -21.74 9.16 15.52
N LEU A 363 -22.23 9.70 14.40
CA LEU A 363 -22.43 11.12 14.20
C LEU A 363 -23.90 11.48 14.38
N SER A 364 -24.16 12.73 14.73
CA SER A 364 -25.52 13.27 14.74
C SER A 364 -25.98 13.61 13.32
N ASN A 365 -27.28 13.79 13.12
CA ASN A 365 -27.82 14.23 11.82
C ASN A 365 -27.30 15.63 11.40
N GLU A 366 -26.76 16.41 12.34
CA GLU A 366 -26.19 17.74 12.06
C GLU A 366 -24.77 17.67 11.49
N THR A 367 -24.04 16.57 11.77
CA THR A 367 -22.61 16.44 11.43
C THR A 367 -22.30 15.26 10.51
N ALA A 368 -23.20 14.28 10.43
CA ALA A 368 -23.14 13.23 9.42
C ALA A 368 -23.12 13.82 8.01
N THR A 369 -22.32 13.21 7.13
CA THR A 369 -22.27 13.57 5.70
C THR A 369 -23.11 12.63 4.85
N ALA A 370 -23.87 11.72 5.45
CA ALA A 370 -24.77 10.82 4.76
C ALA A 370 -25.82 11.61 3.96
N VAL A 371 -26.03 11.21 2.71
CA VAL A 371 -26.99 11.79 1.78
C VAL A 371 -27.89 10.70 1.20
N SER A 372 -28.94 11.09 0.48
CA SER A 372 -29.81 10.11 -0.19
C SER A 372 -29.09 9.34 -1.30
N GLU A 373 -29.62 8.17 -1.65
CA GLU A 373 -29.11 7.33 -2.74
C GLU A 373 -29.02 8.09 -4.08
N ASN A 374 -30.00 8.95 -4.37
CA ASN A 374 -29.99 9.79 -5.57
C ASN A 374 -28.86 10.82 -5.54
N GLU A 375 -28.63 11.48 -4.40
CA GLU A 375 -27.53 12.45 -4.24
C GLU A 375 -26.15 11.79 -4.38
N ILE A 376 -26.01 10.52 -3.98
CA ILE A 376 -24.79 9.74 -4.23
C ILE A 376 -24.56 9.60 -5.74
N LEU A 377 -25.57 9.17 -6.50
CA LEU A 377 -25.46 8.99 -7.96
C LEU A 377 -25.18 10.33 -8.67
N GLU A 378 -25.89 11.40 -8.27
CA GLU A 378 -25.69 12.75 -8.80
C GLU A 378 -24.28 13.26 -8.52
N SER A 379 -23.76 13.09 -7.29
CA SER A 379 -22.42 13.53 -6.91
C SER A 379 -21.33 12.81 -7.72
N VAL A 380 -21.50 11.52 -7.97
CA VAL A 380 -20.60 10.72 -8.80
C VAL A 380 -20.64 11.20 -10.26
N GLN A 381 -21.83 11.43 -10.81
CA GLN A 381 -22.01 11.93 -12.18
C GLN A 381 -21.41 13.33 -12.34
N ASP A 382 -21.66 14.23 -11.39
CA ASP A 382 -21.17 15.61 -11.43
C ASP A 382 -19.65 15.71 -11.32
N TYR A 383 -19.02 14.78 -10.58
CA TYR A 383 -17.57 14.64 -10.59
C TYR A 383 -17.06 14.13 -11.94
N ALA A 384 -17.69 13.10 -12.50
CA ALA A 384 -17.33 12.54 -13.81
C ALA A 384 -17.41 13.61 -14.93
N ASP A 385 -18.48 14.41 -14.91
CA ASP A 385 -18.71 15.51 -15.84
C ASP A 385 -17.84 16.76 -15.55
N MET A 386 -17.01 16.71 -14.49
CA MET A 386 -16.20 17.82 -13.97
C MET A 386 -17.00 19.10 -13.66
N LYS A 387 -18.30 18.98 -13.35
CA LYS A 387 -19.16 20.10 -12.92
C LYS A 387 -18.72 20.62 -11.54
N VAL A 388 -18.29 19.72 -10.66
CA VAL A 388 -17.80 20.04 -9.31
C VAL A 388 -16.36 19.57 -9.14
N LYS A 389 -15.41 20.52 -9.05
CA LYS A 389 -13.97 20.24 -9.00
C LYS A 389 -13.39 20.12 -7.59
N ARG A 390 -14.10 20.59 -6.56
CA ARG A 390 -13.63 20.69 -5.17
C ARG A 390 -14.70 20.27 -4.15
N GLY A 391 -15.54 19.32 -4.54
CA GLY A 391 -16.64 18.80 -3.72
C GLY A 391 -16.30 17.48 -3.01
N PRO A 392 -17.29 16.80 -2.41
CA PRO A 392 -17.11 15.58 -1.62
C PRO A 392 -16.27 14.49 -2.31
N MET A 393 -16.49 14.29 -3.62
CA MET A 393 -15.77 13.29 -4.42
C MET A 393 -14.26 13.57 -4.59
N SER A 394 -13.82 14.81 -4.31
CA SER A 394 -12.44 15.26 -4.46
C SER A 394 -11.58 15.11 -3.19
N GLY A 395 -12.19 14.63 -2.09
CA GLY A 395 -11.51 14.25 -0.86
C GLY A 395 -11.61 12.75 -0.59
N ASN A 396 -10.88 12.25 0.41
CA ASN A 396 -10.94 10.84 0.82
C ASN A 396 -11.59 10.64 2.20
N GLY A 397 -12.54 11.53 2.51
CA GLY A 397 -13.30 11.50 3.76
C GLY A 397 -12.41 11.46 5.02
N PRO A 398 -12.80 10.67 6.04
CA PRO A 398 -12.17 10.71 7.35
C PRO A 398 -10.74 10.14 7.41
N VAL A 399 -10.32 9.42 6.38
CA VAL A 399 -8.95 8.86 6.30
C VAL A 399 -7.91 9.98 6.20
N SER A 400 -8.34 11.19 5.82
CA SER A 400 -7.49 12.39 5.84
C SER A 400 -7.07 12.81 7.25
N THR A 401 -7.75 12.38 8.32
CA THR A 401 -7.39 12.73 9.70
C THR A 401 -6.52 11.67 10.35
N ILE A 402 -5.35 12.08 10.84
CA ILE A 402 -4.42 11.21 11.55
C ILE A 402 -3.93 11.82 12.86
N ALA A 403 -3.46 10.96 13.75
CA ALA A 403 -2.65 11.38 14.88
C ALA A 403 -1.62 10.31 15.24
N PHE A 404 -0.49 10.76 15.77
CA PHE A 404 0.58 9.91 16.27
C PHE A 404 0.83 10.18 17.75
N ILE A 405 0.89 9.12 18.55
CA ILE A 405 1.17 9.23 19.99
C ILE A 405 2.25 8.23 20.42
N ARG A 406 2.78 8.49 21.62
CA ARG A 406 3.56 7.52 22.38
C ARG A 406 2.68 6.96 23.49
N THR A 407 2.57 5.65 23.58
CA THR A 407 1.86 4.99 24.68
C THR A 407 2.73 4.84 25.94
N ASP A 408 4.04 5.05 25.80
CA ASP A 408 4.99 5.11 26.90
C ASP A 408 5.88 6.36 26.74
N PRO A 409 5.96 7.23 27.77
CA PRO A 409 6.82 8.42 27.75
C PRO A 409 8.31 8.14 27.50
N SER A 410 8.78 6.91 27.76
CA SER A 410 10.18 6.51 27.53
C SER A 410 10.52 6.27 26.06
N LEU A 411 9.53 6.22 25.16
CA LEU A 411 9.76 6.00 23.73
C LEU A 411 10.28 7.27 23.05
N ASN A 412 11.21 7.11 22.10
CA ASN A 412 11.74 8.24 21.32
C ASN A 412 10.82 8.65 20.15
N ALA A 413 10.03 7.69 19.64
CA ALA A 413 9.18 7.84 18.46
C ALA A 413 7.78 7.24 18.74
N PRO A 414 6.73 7.65 18.00
CA PRO A 414 5.38 7.16 18.22
C PRO A 414 5.27 5.66 17.97
N ASP A 415 4.45 4.97 18.74
CA ASP A 415 4.14 3.55 18.59
C ASP A 415 2.67 3.32 18.19
N ILE A 416 1.85 4.37 18.18
CA ILE A 416 0.47 4.35 17.71
C ILE A 416 0.24 5.41 16.63
N GLN A 417 -0.47 5.00 15.57
CA GLN A 417 -1.13 5.89 14.63
C GLN A 417 -2.64 5.68 14.69
N TYR A 418 -3.40 6.77 14.62
CA TYR A 418 -4.84 6.73 14.43
C TYR A 418 -5.19 7.00 12.97
N HIS A 419 -6.15 6.23 12.46
CA HIS A 419 -6.84 6.45 11.18
C HIS A 419 -8.34 6.33 11.41
N PHE A 420 -9.12 7.01 10.58
CA PHE A 420 -10.58 6.96 10.66
C PHE A 420 -11.14 6.55 9.30
N GLY A 421 -11.79 5.39 9.26
CA GLY A 421 -12.58 4.97 8.11
C GLY A 421 -13.98 5.57 8.15
N HIS A 422 -14.72 5.45 7.06
CA HIS A 422 -16.13 5.82 7.00
C HIS A 422 -17.02 4.59 7.19
N VAL A 423 -18.23 4.80 7.68
CA VAL A 423 -19.31 3.80 7.66
C VAL A 423 -20.57 4.47 7.13
N HIS A 424 -21.05 4.03 5.96
CA HIS A 424 -22.19 4.67 5.31
C HIS A 424 -23.45 4.68 6.20
N LYS A 425 -23.75 3.53 6.81
CA LYS A 425 -24.82 3.31 7.79
C LYS A 425 -24.30 2.44 8.91
N TRP A 426 -24.04 2.98 10.09
CA TRP A 426 -23.34 2.24 11.14
C TRP A 426 -24.13 1.08 11.75
N ARG A 427 -25.47 1.14 11.72
CA ARG A 427 -26.31 0.03 12.19
C ARG A 427 -26.10 -1.24 11.37
N GLU A 428 -25.88 -1.09 10.06
CA GLU A 428 -25.55 -2.20 9.17
C GLU A 428 -24.26 -2.93 9.58
N LEU A 429 -23.28 -2.20 10.14
CA LEU A 429 -22.04 -2.79 10.65
C LEU A 429 -22.26 -3.59 11.95
N LEU A 430 -23.25 -3.24 12.78
CA LEU A 430 -23.60 -4.04 13.95
C LEU A 430 -24.32 -5.33 13.56
N ASP A 431 -25.27 -5.21 12.62
CA ASP A 431 -26.13 -6.32 12.19
C ASP A 431 -25.35 -7.37 11.39
N GLU A 432 -24.54 -6.95 10.42
CA GLU A 432 -23.81 -7.83 9.49
C GLU A 432 -22.34 -7.43 9.35
N THR A 433 -21.59 -7.40 10.48
CA THR A 433 -20.24 -6.79 10.57
C THR A 433 -19.26 -7.19 9.48
N LEU A 434 -19.12 -8.48 9.17
CA LEU A 434 -18.12 -8.94 8.20
C LEU A 434 -18.52 -8.58 6.78
N THR A 435 -19.77 -8.85 6.41
CA THR A 435 -20.31 -8.51 5.10
C THR A 435 -20.24 -7.00 4.87
N ALA A 436 -20.62 -6.18 5.85
CA ALA A 436 -20.53 -4.72 5.77
C ALA A 436 -19.08 -4.23 5.53
N GLN A 437 -18.10 -4.84 6.20
CA GLN A 437 -16.68 -4.54 5.96
C GLN A 437 -16.23 -4.95 4.54
N ASP A 438 -16.74 -6.07 4.03
CA ASP A 438 -16.38 -6.61 2.71
C ASP A 438 -17.11 -5.91 1.55
N THR A 439 -18.17 -5.15 1.83
CA THR A 439 -18.97 -4.43 0.82
C THR A 439 -18.90 -2.91 0.98
N THR A 440 -17.74 -2.36 1.37
CA THR A 440 -17.53 -0.91 1.53
C THR A 440 -17.36 -0.20 0.17
N ILE A 441 -18.43 -0.19 -0.64
CA ILE A 441 -18.41 0.29 -2.03
C ILE A 441 -18.77 1.77 -2.19
N PHE A 442 -19.51 2.35 -1.25
CA PHE A 442 -20.00 3.73 -1.38
C PHE A 442 -18.91 4.77 -1.10
N PRO A 443 -19.04 6.00 -1.63
CA PRO A 443 -17.99 7.00 -1.53
C PRO A 443 -17.60 7.30 -0.08
N THR A 444 -16.31 7.44 0.18
CA THR A 444 -15.75 7.73 1.52
C THR A 444 -16.22 9.06 2.10
N ALA A 445 -16.81 9.91 1.27
CA ALA A 445 -17.33 11.22 1.66
C ALA A 445 -18.74 11.20 2.28
N PHE A 446 -19.51 10.11 2.14
CA PHE A 446 -20.92 10.08 2.58
C PHE A 446 -21.18 9.00 3.64
N TYR A 447 -21.29 9.42 4.91
CA TYR A 447 -21.35 8.49 6.04
C TYR A 447 -22.03 9.07 7.28
N ASP A 448 -22.52 8.17 8.16
CA ASP A 448 -23.17 8.52 9.43
C ASP A 448 -22.34 8.10 10.67
N ALA A 449 -21.19 7.45 10.45
CA ALA A 449 -20.23 7.16 11.51
C ALA A 449 -18.79 7.05 11.00
N LEU A 450 -17.86 7.21 11.93
CA LEU A 450 -16.44 6.95 11.75
C LEU A 450 -16.07 5.58 12.30
N LEU A 451 -15.23 4.85 11.57
CA LEU A 451 -14.59 3.62 12.04
C LEU A 451 -13.18 3.96 12.53
N ALA A 452 -13.02 4.15 13.84
CA ALA A 452 -11.73 4.51 14.41
C ALA A 452 -10.78 3.32 14.48
N ARG A 453 -9.55 3.50 14.01
CA ARG A 453 -8.52 2.46 13.96
C ARG A 453 -7.32 2.91 14.77
N THR A 454 -6.93 2.06 15.71
CA THR A 454 -5.70 2.23 16.50
C THR A 454 -4.67 1.24 15.98
N MET A 455 -3.62 1.76 15.37
CA MET A 455 -2.62 0.98 14.65
C MET A 455 -1.31 0.91 15.43
N ASN A 456 -0.85 -0.30 15.75
CA ASN A 456 0.47 -0.53 16.34
C ASN A 456 1.55 -0.41 15.26
N LEU A 457 2.44 0.58 15.41
CA LEU A 457 3.49 0.91 14.46
C LEU A 457 4.80 0.12 14.68
N VAL A 458 4.94 -0.57 15.80
CA VAL A 458 6.15 -1.32 16.16
C VAL A 458 5.85 -2.78 16.50
N PRO A 459 5.19 -3.51 15.59
CA PRO A 459 4.86 -4.91 15.81
C PRO A 459 6.11 -5.74 16.05
N ILE A 460 6.06 -6.59 17.07
CA ILE A 460 7.09 -7.57 17.42
C ILE A 460 6.90 -8.83 16.61
N SER A 461 5.64 -9.21 16.37
CA SER A 461 5.30 -10.41 15.59
C SER A 461 5.99 -10.42 14.23
N ARG A 462 6.51 -11.59 13.85
CA ARG A 462 7.10 -11.87 12.54
C ARG A 462 6.45 -13.10 11.94
N GLY A 463 6.18 -12.97 10.66
CA GLY A 463 5.58 -13.97 9.80
C GLY A 463 6.51 -14.45 8.72
N LYS A 464 5.95 -15.22 7.78
CA LYS A 464 6.63 -15.68 6.57
C LYS A 464 5.68 -15.86 5.39
N LEU A 465 6.27 -15.89 4.20
CA LEU A 465 5.62 -16.17 2.93
C LEU A 465 6.22 -17.45 2.34
N LEU A 466 5.36 -18.37 1.92
CA LEU A 466 5.75 -19.63 1.28
C LEU A 466 5.13 -19.76 -0.11
N LEU A 467 5.82 -20.44 -1.02
CA LEU A 467 5.17 -20.96 -2.23
C LEU A 467 4.08 -21.98 -1.85
N ASN A 468 2.98 -21.99 -2.61
CA ASN A 468 1.94 -22.99 -2.46
C ASN A 468 2.38 -24.31 -3.10
N GLU A 469 2.50 -25.37 -2.30
CA GLU A 469 2.98 -26.69 -2.75
C GLU A 469 2.10 -27.33 -3.82
N SER A 470 0.80 -27.02 -3.84
CA SER A 470 -0.13 -27.56 -4.86
C SER A 470 -0.03 -26.83 -6.20
N ASN A 471 0.38 -25.56 -6.17
CA ASN A 471 0.62 -24.76 -7.38
C ASN A 471 1.60 -23.62 -7.05
N PRO A 472 2.92 -23.82 -7.25
CA PRO A 472 3.93 -22.80 -6.95
C PRO A 472 3.74 -21.50 -7.74
N TYR A 473 3.10 -21.57 -8.92
CA TYR A 473 2.80 -20.41 -9.75
C TYR A 473 1.53 -19.67 -9.32
N GLY A 474 0.70 -20.27 -8.46
CA GLY A 474 -0.51 -19.67 -7.90
C GLY A 474 -0.25 -18.62 -6.81
N PRO A 475 -1.29 -18.21 -6.07
CA PRO A 475 -1.12 -17.32 -4.92
C PRO A 475 -0.19 -17.95 -3.85
N PRO A 476 0.73 -17.17 -3.25
CA PRO A 476 1.58 -17.65 -2.17
C PRO A 476 0.77 -17.85 -0.89
N LEU A 477 1.30 -18.66 0.03
CA LEU A 477 0.77 -18.83 1.38
C LEU A 477 1.35 -17.73 2.28
N LEU A 478 0.48 -16.99 2.95
CA LEU A 478 0.85 -15.77 3.69
C LEU A 478 0.58 -15.96 5.18
N TYR A 479 1.63 -16.08 5.98
CA TYR A 479 1.54 -16.24 7.43
C TYR A 479 2.02 -14.96 8.11
N PRO A 480 1.18 -13.92 8.30
CA PRO A 480 1.61 -12.66 8.92
C PRO A 480 1.96 -12.80 10.41
N ASN A 481 1.36 -13.81 11.06
CA ASN A 481 1.50 -14.06 12.49
C ASN A 481 1.07 -12.87 13.38
N TYR A 482 0.06 -12.09 12.97
CA TYR A 482 -0.46 -10.96 13.77
C TYR A 482 -0.82 -11.37 15.19
N LEU A 483 -0.33 -10.68 16.22
CA LEU A 483 -0.59 -11.02 17.63
C LEU A 483 0.02 -12.38 18.05
N GLY A 484 0.99 -12.89 17.28
CA GLY A 484 1.76 -14.07 17.67
C GLY A 484 2.62 -13.81 18.91
N ASP A 485 2.95 -12.55 19.15
CA ASP A 485 3.46 -12.05 20.42
C ASP A 485 2.38 -11.18 21.10
N GLU A 486 1.90 -11.59 22.27
CA GLU A 486 0.83 -10.88 22.97
C GLU A 486 1.22 -9.45 23.37
N ARG A 487 2.52 -9.12 23.42
CA ARG A 487 2.99 -7.75 23.69
C ARG A 487 2.56 -6.77 22.60
N ASP A 488 2.21 -7.23 21.41
CA ASP A 488 1.62 -6.39 20.35
C ASP A 488 0.26 -5.79 20.73
N LEU A 489 -0.43 -6.35 21.73
CA LEU A 489 -1.68 -5.82 22.28
C LEU A 489 -1.48 -4.63 23.22
N ILE A 490 -0.32 -4.52 23.88
CA ILE A 490 -0.06 -3.48 24.89
C ILE A 490 -0.22 -2.06 24.32
N PRO A 491 0.45 -1.68 23.21
CA PRO A 491 0.30 -0.34 22.66
C PRO A 491 -1.12 -0.13 22.11
N LEU A 492 -1.76 -1.17 21.58
CA LEU A 492 -3.15 -1.10 21.09
C LEU A 492 -4.14 -0.74 22.20
N LEU A 493 -4.06 -1.40 23.36
CA LEU A 493 -4.96 -1.14 24.49
C LEU A 493 -4.72 0.24 25.11
N LYS A 494 -3.46 0.64 25.27
CA LYS A 494 -3.11 1.99 25.76
C LYS A 494 -3.58 3.08 24.79
N GLY A 495 -3.39 2.88 23.49
CA GLY A 495 -3.90 3.77 22.45
C GLY A 495 -5.42 3.83 22.45
N MET A 496 -6.11 2.71 22.69
CA MET A 496 -7.56 2.71 22.79
C MET A 496 -8.07 3.57 23.95
N LYS A 497 -7.46 3.47 25.13
CA LYS A 497 -7.82 4.32 26.29
C LYS A 497 -7.70 5.81 25.97
N PHE A 498 -6.65 6.22 25.26
CA PHE A 498 -6.51 7.62 24.82
C PHE A 498 -7.60 8.02 23.81
N LEU A 499 -7.88 7.16 22.82
CA LEU A 499 -8.91 7.40 21.80
C LEU A 499 -10.31 7.57 22.41
N LEU A 500 -10.69 6.72 23.36
CA LEU A 500 -11.99 6.82 24.03
C LEU A 500 -12.15 8.14 24.77
N SER A 501 -11.05 8.68 25.30
CA SER A 501 -11.08 9.96 26.00
C SER A 501 -11.51 11.12 25.08
N LEU A 502 -11.42 10.99 23.75
CA LEU A 502 -11.83 12.04 22.81
C LEU A 502 -13.30 12.42 22.97
N GLU A 503 -14.16 11.52 23.44
CA GLU A 503 -15.58 11.81 23.66
C GLU A 503 -15.82 12.88 24.74
N ASP A 504 -14.85 13.09 25.64
CA ASP A 504 -14.91 14.13 26.68
C ASP A 504 -14.58 15.54 26.18
N THR A 505 -14.15 15.66 24.92
CA THR A 505 -13.77 16.95 24.30
C THR A 505 -14.99 17.77 23.95
N GLU A 506 -14.82 19.10 23.92
CA GLU A 506 -15.85 19.99 23.42
C GLU A 506 -16.13 19.72 21.94
N ALA A 507 -15.09 19.45 21.14
CA ALA A 507 -15.24 19.05 19.74
C ALA A 507 -16.22 17.89 19.55
N PHE A 508 -16.15 16.81 20.34
CA PHE A 508 -17.11 15.70 20.22
C PHE A 508 -18.50 16.09 20.69
N ARG A 509 -18.61 16.74 21.87
CA ARG A 509 -19.88 17.12 22.48
C ARG A 509 -20.68 18.08 21.60
N SER A 510 -20.04 19.13 21.08
CA SER A 510 -20.69 20.15 20.25
C SER A 510 -21.17 19.61 18.91
N ASN A 511 -20.58 18.51 18.43
CA ASN A 511 -20.93 17.85 17.16
C ASN A 511 -21.88 16.66 17.35
N GLY A 512 -22.29 16.38 18.59
CA GLY A 512 -23.16 15.25 18.94
C GLY A 512 -22.54 13.88 18.59
N ALA A 513 -21.22 13.79 18.54
CA ALA A 513 -20.50 12.55 18.22
C ALA A 513 -20.29 11.72 19.49
N TYR A 514 -20.50 10.40 19.40
CA TYR A 514 -20.36 9.49 20.54
C TYR A 514 -19.90 8.10 20.11
N PHE A 515 -19.24 7.38 21.00
CA PHE A 515 -18.88 5.98 20.76
C PHE A 515 -20.10 5.07 20.88
N VAL A 516 -20.32 4.22 19.90
CA VAL A 516 -21.35 3.17 19.97
C VAL A 516 -20.88 2.11 20.98
N ARG A 517 -21.69 1.92 22.03
CA ARG A 517 -21.39 1.05 23.18
C ARG A 517 -22.00 -0.34 23.07
N GLU A 518 -22.55 -0.67 21.91
CA GLU A 518 -23.11 -2.00 21.63
C GLU A 518 -21.98 -2.96 21.21
N PRO A 519 -21.78 -4.08 21.94
CA PRO A 519 -20.78 -5.07 21.55
C PRO A 519 -21.06 -5.69 20.18
N LEU A 520 -20.00 -5.90 19.38
CA LEU A 520 -20.11 -6.64 18.12
C LEU A 520 -20.37 -8.13 18.38
N GLN A 521 -21.02 -8.80 17.42
CA GLN A 521 -21.51 -10.17 17.57
C GLN A 521 -20.46 -11.17 18.06
N ALA A 522 -19.22 -11.13 17.54
CA ALA A 522 -18.16 -12.06 17.94
C ALA A 522 -17.57 -11.76 19.34
N CYS A 523 -17.90 -10.60 19.91
CA CYS A 523 -17.40 -10.12 21.20
C CYS A 523 -18.55 -9.74 22.16
N LYS A 524 -19.77 -10.22 21.91
CA LYS A 524 -20.97 -9.88 22.68
C LYS A 524 -20.93 -10.29 24.16
N ASP A 525 -20.11 -11.28 24.47
CA ASP A 525 -19.97 -11.83 25.83
C ASP A 525 -19.00 -10.99 26.69
N TYR A 526 -18.40 -9.95 26.13
CA TYR A 526 -17.50 -9.03 26.84
C TYR A 526 -18.15 -7.65 27.00
N GLU A 527 -17.98 -7.03 28.17
CA GLU A 527 -18.49 -5.70 28.46
C GLU A 527 -17.73 -4.64 27.65
N TRP A 528 -18.45 -3.79 26.91
CA TRP A 528 -17.85 -2.72 26.12
C TRP A 528 -17.04 -1.77 27.01
N GLY A 529 -15.89 -1.31 26.53
CA GLY A 529 -15.01 -0.39 27.27
C GLY A 529 -13.97 -1.07 28.16
N THR A 530 -14.03 -2.39 28.30
CA THR A 530 -13.05 -3.18 29.06
C THR A 530 -11.85 -3.60 28.20
N ASP A 531 -10.72 -3.88 28.85
CA ASP A 531 -9.54 -4.40 28.14
C ASP A 531 -9.85 -5.75 27.48
N GLU A 532 -10.68 -6.59 28.11
CA GLU A 532 -11.11 -7.89 27.59
C GLU A 532 -11.92 -7.75 26.28
N TYR A 533 -12.82 -6.77 26.20
CA TYR A 533 -13.56 -6.48 24.97
C TYR A 533 -12.63 -6.04 23.84
N TYR A 534 -11.67 -5.16 24.11
CA TYR A 534 -10.72 -4.71 23.08
C TYR A 534 -9.71 -5.79 22.66
N VAL A 535 -9.31 -6.68 23.58
CA VAL A 535 -8.55 -7.88 23.22
C VAL A 535 -9.39 -8.80 22.34
N CYS A 536 -10.69 -8.97 22.63
CA CYS A 536 -11.59 -9.71 21.77
C CYS A 536 -11.67 -9.08 20.37
N LEU A 537 -11.86 -7.76 20.26
CA LEU A 537 -11.87 -7.07 18.97
C LEU A 537 -10.54 -7.27 18.22
N ALA A 538 -9.41 -7.17 18.92
CA ALA A 538 -8.09 -7.38 18.34
C ALA A 538 -7.92 -8.76 17.72
N LYS A 539 -8.46 -9.82 18.34
CA LYS A 539 -8.37 -11.21 17.86
C LYS A 539 -9.45 -11.58 16.84
N GLN A 540 -10.68 -11.12 17.03
CA GLN A 540 -11.83 -11.45 16.18
C GLN A 540 -11.83 -10.62 14.89
N TYR A 541 -11.68 -9.31 15.04
CA TYR A 541 -11.77 -8.31 13.98
C TYR A 541 -10.42 -7.64 13.73
N THR A 542 -9.33 -8.43 13.79
CA THR A 542 -7.99 -7.98 13.39
C THR A 542 -8.07 -7.36 12.00
N ALA A 543 -7.44 -6.21 11.85
CA ALA A 543 -7.47 -5.45 10.62
C ALA A 543 -6.05 -5.20 10.11
N THR A 544 -5.82 -5.56 8.85
CA THR A 544 -4.62 -5.18 8.10
C THR A 544 -4.65 -3.69 7.78
N THR A 545 -3.47 -3.15 7.53
CA THR A 545 -3.28 -1.76 7.12
C THR A 545 -2.60 -1.67 5.75
N TYR A 546 -2.38 -2.82 5.10
CA TYR A 546 -1.80 -2.96 3.77
C TYR A 546 -0.36 -2.41 3.66
N HIS A 547 0.41 -2.57 4.74
CA HIS A 547 1.76 -2.02 4.91
C HIS A 547 2.85 -3.10 5.06
N GLN A 548 2.74 -4.17 4.28
CA GLN A 548 3.64 -5.32 4.39
C GLN A 548 5.07 -4.99 3.95
N GLY A 549 6.06 -5.49 4.70
CA GLY A 549 7.47 -5.44 4.35
C GLY A 549 8.26 -6.67 4.82
N GLY A 550 9.55 -6.70 4.45
CA GLY A 550 10.57 -7.56 5.05
C GLY A 550 10.82 -8.94 4.44
N THR A 551 10.05 -9.36 3.44
CA THR A 551 10.17 -10.69 2.82
C THR A 551 11.43 -10.91 1.97
N CYS A 552 12.14 -9.83 1.62
CA CYS A 552 13.47 -9.86 1.01
C CYS A 552 14.40 -8.95 1.80
N LYS A 553 14.42 -9.12 3.13
CA LYS A 553 15.15 -8.27 4.09
C LYS A 553 16.58 -7.90 3.63
N MET A 554 16.90 -6.60 3.66
CA MET A 554 18.31 -6.17 3.61
C MET A 554 18.99 -6.36 4.97
N GLY A 555 20.28 -6.67 4.94
CA GLY A 555 21.11 -6.77 6.12
C GLY A 555 22.59 -6.89 5.78
N PRO A 556 23.47 -6.76 6.78
CA PRO A 556 24.89 -7.01 6.60
C PRO A 556 25.16 -8.50 6.35
N LYS A 557 26.34 -8.84 5.81
CA LYS A 557 26.69 -10.22 5.42
C LYS A 557 26.61 -11.25 6.57
N TRP A 558 26.72 -10.81 7.83
CA TRP A 558 26.62 -11.68 9.01
C TRP A 558 25.18 -11.87 9.52
N ASP A 559 24.19 -11.17 8.95
CA ASP A 559 22.79 -11.42 9.25
C ASP A 559 22.29 -12.59 8.39
N GLU A 560 22.15 -13.76 9.02
CA GLU A 560 21.70 -15.00 8.36
C GLU A 560 20.31 -14.89 7.73
N LYS A 561 19.51 -13.90 8.13
CA LYS A 561 18.18 -13.63 7.57
C LYS A 561 18.20 -12.60 6.45
N ALA A 562 19.37 -12.05 6.09
CA ALA A 562 19.48 -11.09 4.99
C ALA A 562 19.41 -11.80 3.64
N VAL A 563 18.56 -11.26 2.76
CA VAL A 563 18.46 -11.65 1.35
C VAL A 563 19.27 -10.70 0.48
N LEU A 564 19.32 -9.43 0.88
CA LEU A 564 19.96 -8.34 0.17
C LEU A 564 21.07 -7.71 1.01
N ASP A 565 22.09 -7.17 0.36
CA ASP A 565 23.01 -6.26 1.02
C ASP A 565 22.46 -4.82 1.13
N ASN A 566 23.25 -3.91 1.71
CA ASN A 566 22.87 -2.50 1.90
C ASN A 566 22.73 -1.71 0.58
N GLU A 567 23.15 -2.25 -0.56
CA GLU A 567 22.87 -1.67 -1.87
C GLU A 567 21.71 -2.38 -2.59
N LEU A 568 21.00 -3.28 -1.91
CA LEU A 568 19.84 -4.02 -2.43
C LEU A 568 20.20 -5.10 -3.46
N ARG A 569 21.45 -5.56 -3.47
CA ARG A 569 21.93 -6.65 -4.32
C ARG A 569 21.58 -7.99 -3.68
N VAL A 570 21.02 -8.92 -4.45
CA VAL A 570 20.71 -10.26 -3.96
C VAL A 570 22.01 -11.01 -3.66
N TYR A 571 22.17 -11.52 -2.44
CA TYR A 571 23.38 -12.24 -2.07
C TYR A 571 23.61 -13.46 -2.97
N GLY A 572 24.85 -13.63 -3.43
CA GLY A 572 25.26 -14.78 -4.25
C GLY A 572 24.75 -14.78 -5.69
N ILE A 573 24.05 -13.74 -6.16
CA ILE A 573 23.58 -13.61 -7.55
C ILE A 573 24.09 -12.31 -8.17
N CYS A 574 24.81 -12.42 -9.29
CA CYS A 574 25.32 -11.26 -10.02
C CYS A 574 24.20 -10.60 -10.85
N GLY A 575 24.15 -9.27 -10.84
CA GLY A 575 23.23 -8.50 -11.70
C GLY A 575 21.74 -8.64 -11.35
N LEU A 576 21.41 -8.93 -10.09
CA LEU A 576 20.03 -9.03 -9.60
C LEU A 576 19.81 -8.20 -8.34
N ARG A 577 18.87 -7.25 -8.40
CA ARG A 577 18.43 -6.46 -7.22
C ARG A 577 16.95 -6.67 -6.92
N VAL A 578 16.58 -6.44 -5.67
CA VAL A 578 15.19 -6.27 -5.25
C VAL A 578 15.03 -4.86 -4.67
N ILE A 579 14.20 -4.03 -5.30
CA ILE A 579 14.01 -2.63 -4.94
C ILE A 579 12.51 -2.35 -4.79
N ASP A 580 11.96 -2.70 -3.63
CA ASP A 580 10.58 -2.42 -3.21
C ASP A 580 10.46 -2.60 -1.68
N ALA A 581 9.26 -2.53 -1.11
CA ALA A 581 9.01 -2.65 0.33
C ALA A 581 9.44 -3.99 0.97
N SER A 582 9.67 -5.05 0.18
CA SER A 582 10.17 -6.34 0.69
C SER A 582 11.56 -6.23 1.35
N MET A 583 12.35 -5.21 0.98
CA MET A 583 13.69 -4.97 1.53
C MET A 583 13.69 -4.54 3.01
N MET A 584 12.58 -3.99 3.52
CA MET A 584 12.56 -3.31 4.82
C MET A 584 12.93 -4.27 5.95
N PRO A 585 14.02 -4.05 6.72
CA PRO A 585 14.37 -4.93 7.82
C PRO A 585 13.34 -4.84 8.96
N VAL A 586 12.78 -3.64 9.14
CA VAL A 586 11.60 -3.35 9.95
C VAL A 586 10.77 -2.29 9.24
N VAL A 587 9.45 -2.38 9.30
CA VAL A 587 8.52 -1.41 8.72
C VAL A 587 8.70 -0.05 9.40
N VAL A 588 8.48 1.02 8.64
CA VAL A 588 8.55 2.39 9.14
C VAL A 588 7.25 2.78 9.84
N ARG A 589 7.31 3.73 10.78
CA ARG A 589 6.17 4.26 11.52
C ARG A 589 5.29 5.14 10.64
N GLY A 590 4.32 4.52 9.98
CA GLY A 590 3.33 5.18 9.14
C GLY A 590 3.10 4.46 7.81
N ASN A 591 2.38 5.09 6.90
CA ASN A 591 2.06 4.47 5.62
C ASN A 591 3.31 4.24 4.74
N THR A 592 3.33 3.17 3.96
CA THR A 592 4.57 2.69 3.29
C THR A 592 4.75 3.16 1.85
N ASN A 593 3.80 3.91 1.27
CA ASN A 593 3.89 4.32 -0.14
C ASN A 593 5.08 5.27 -0.42
N ALA A 594 5.17 6.39 0.29
CA ALA A 594 6.30 7.32 0.18
C ALA A 594 7.65 6.65 0.52
N PRO A 595 7.78 5.84 1.59
CA PRO A 595 8.97 5.04 1.85
C PRO A 595 9.36 4.14 0.68
N THR A 596 8.39 3.51 0.02
CA THR A 596 8.64 2.64 -1.14
C THR A 596 9.15 3.44 -2.35
N MET A 597 8.63 4.63 -2.59
CA MET A 597 9.15 5.53 -3.63
C MET A 597 10.58 5.98 -3.33
N MET A 598 10.87 6.33 -2.06
CA MET A 598 12.22 6.66 -1.62
C MET A 598 13.18 5.48 -1.82
N ILE A 599 12.75 4.25 -1.47
CA ILE A 599 13.52 3.03 -1.76
C ILE A 599 13.81 2.91 -3.25
N GLY A 600 12.83 3.23 -4.12
CA GLY A 600 13.02 3.31 -5.57
C GLY A 600 14.10 4.33 -5.98
N GLU A 601 14.01 5.57 -5.49
CA GLU A 601 14.99 6.64 -5.77
C GLU A 601 16.40 6.31 -5.25
N ARG A 602 16.51 5.78 -4.03
CA ARG A 602 17.79 5.40 -3.42
C ARG A 602 18.38 4.18 -4.11
N GLY A 603 17.57 3.15 -4.36
CA GLY A 603 17.98 1.92 -5.01
C GLY A 603 18.48 2.16 -6.43
N VAL A 604 17.74 2.94 -7.23
CA VAL A 604 18.19 3.27 -8.60
C VAL A 604 19.44 4.15 -8.60
N ASN A 605 19.65 4.98 -7.56
CA ASN A 605 20.91 5.72 -7.41
C ASN A 605 22.12 4.79 -7.27
N PHE A 606 22.00 3.68 -6.54
CA PHE A 606 23.06 2.67 -6.45
C PHE A 606 23.33 2.00 -7.81
N VAL A 607 22.27 1.66 -8.56
CA VAL A 607 22.38 1.11 -9.92
C VAL A 607 23.11 2.08 -10.84
N ILE A 608 22.68 3.34 -10.87
CA ILE A 608 23.27 4.37 -11.73
C ILE A 608 24.75 4.58 -11.40
N LYS A 609 25.09 4.77 -10.11
CA LYS A 609 26.48 4.97 -9.67
C LYS A 609 27.38 3.80 -10.03
N TYR A 610 26.87 2.58 -9.94
CA TYR A 610 27.64 1.39 -10.30
C TYR A 610 27.93 1.38 -11.82
N TRP A 611 26.91 1.50 -12.67
CA TRP A 611 27.07 1.36 -14.13
C TRP A 611 27.67 2.57 -14.84
N GLN A 612 27.72 3.74 -14.20
CA GLN A 612 28.51 4.87 -14.70
C GLN A 612 30.03 4.59 -14.64
N ASN A 613 30.46 3.76 -13.68
CA ASN A 613 31.88 3.51 -13.43
C ASN A 613 32.33 2.09 -13.82
N ASN A 614 31.41 1.23 -14.27
CA ASN A 614 31.66 -0.19 -14.52
C ASN A 614 30.98 -0.66 -15.80
N ASN A 615 31.62 -1.60 -16.50
CA ASN A 615 31.10 -2.22 -17.73
C ASN A 615 30.72 -3.70 -17.57
N VAL A 616 30.83 -4.24 -16.35
CA VAL A 616 30.47 -5.63 -15.99
C VAL A 616 29.57 -5.61 -14.77
N ALA A 617 28.61 -6.53 -14.67
CA ALA A 617 27.76 -6.57 -13.48
C ALA A 617 28.57 -6.94 -12.25
N TYR A 618 28.13 -6.45 -11.10
CA TYR A 618 28.73 -6.84 -9.84
C TYR A 618 28.47 -8.32 -9.61
N CYS A 619 29.40 -8.97 -8.92
CA CYS A 619 29.21 -10.27 -8.34
C CYS A 619 29.44 -10.15 -6.84
N PRO A 620 28.38 -10.20 -6.02
CA PRO A 620 28.56 -10.17 -4.57
C PRO A 620 29.36 -11.43 -4.22
N ASN A 621 30.61 -11.24 -3.76
CA ASN A 621 31.55 -12.23 -3.22
C ASN A 621 31.22 -13.70 -3.48
N LYS A 622 32.04 -14.36 -4.34
CA LYS A 622 32.10 -15.83 -4.43
C LYS A 622 32.21 -16.49 -3.05
#